data_AF-A0A953WML5-F1
#
_entry.id   AF-A0A953WML5-F1
#
_cell.length_a   1.000
_cell.length_b   1.000
_cell.length_c   1.000
_cell.angle_alpha   90.00
_cell.angle_beta   90.00
_cell.angle_gamma   90.00
#
_symmetry.space_group_name_H-M   'P 1'
#
loop_
_entity.id
_entity.type
_entity.pdbx_description
1 polymer ?
#
loop_
_entity_poly.entity_id
_entity_poly.type
_entity_poly.pdbx_seq_one_letter_code
_entity_poly.pdbx_strand_id
1 'polypeptide(L)'
;MAMAEVNGAGFSAPNGRRYDLDWLRAIAFGLLIFYHVGMFYVTWGWHVKSVYAGPGAEPFMQIISPWRLALLFFISGVAVRFASDKAPSLGGFVSSRLFRLGLPILAGMIVTVAPQSYFQLRQAGLIEPGYMAFWGDYLNLKQLYPIITPTWNHLWYVVYLLVYIVLIAPLLPAMRRFAEGWGGRFFALVAGGPVRLLVLTVIPFILYDLYLSPHFPITHALWGDWANHAHRLTIFLIGYFAAKNPAFWRSVDAASPLAFGSAVTLGIALYLVQENAASVYSEELRVWTVPLMRAVGVYYAWSCMVTLFAIAQRWLNR
;
A
#
# COMPACT_ATOMS: atom_id res chain seq x y z
N MET A 1 49.52 -2.68 16.78
CA MET A 1 49.13 -3.61 15.70
C MET A 1 48.32 -4.75 16.32
N ALA A 2 46.99 -4.63 16.26
CA ALA A 2 45.96 -5.65 16.52
C ALA A 2 44.61 -4.94 16.28
N MET A 3 44.21 -4.80 15.02
CA MET A 3 43.17 -5.61 14.36
C MET A 3 41.81 -5.53 15.07
N ALA A 4 40.94 -4.76 14.43
CA ALA A 4 39.54 -4.56 14.76
C ALA A 4 38.73 -5.85 14.60
N GLU A 5 38.03 -6.27 15.65
CA GLU A 5 36.87 -7.15 15.50
C GLU A 5 35.65 -6.31 15.19
N VAL A 6 35.37 -6.19 13.89
CA VAL A 6 34.06 -5.82 13.37
C VAL A 6 33.11 -6.95 13.75
N ASN A 7 32.42 -6.79 14.88
CA ASN A 7 31.30 -7.65 15.24
C ASN A 7 30.23 -7.53 14.16
N GLY A 8 30.21 -8.52 13.25
CA GLY A 8 29.20 -8.67 12.25
C GLY A 8 27.83 -8.70 12.92
N ALA A 9 27.02 -7.70 12.61
CA ALA A 9 25.59 -7.70 12.87
C ALA A 9 24.96 -8.85 12.07
N GLY A 10 25.07 -10.05 12.63
CA GLY A 10 24.53 -11.27 12.05
C GLY A 10 23.02 -11.16 11.99
N PHE A 11 22.50 -11.28 10.77
CA PHE A 11 21.08 -11.37 10.48
C PHE A 11 20.40 -12.44 11.36
N SER A 12 19.58 -12.02 12.34
CA SER A 12 18.72 -12.94 13.06
C SER A 12 17.46 -13.21 12.23
N ALA A 13 17.33 -14.41 11.67
CA ALA A 13 16.07 -14.85 11.09
C ALA A 13 15.05 -15.01 12.24
N PRO A 14 13.92 -14.27 12.29
CA PRO A 14 13.20 -14.09 13.53
C PRO A 14 12.09 -15.14 13.67
N ASN A 15 12.32 -16.12 14.54
CA ASN A 15 11.23 -16.84 15.21
C ASN A 15 10.51 -15.97 16.27
N GLY A 16 10.87 -14.68 16.37
CA GLY A 16 10.31 -13.67 17.27
C GLY A 16 9.48 -12.58 16.56
N ARG A 17 9.07 -11.56 17.32
CA ARG A 17 8.30 -10.41 16.83
C ARG A 17 9.16 -9.52 15.90
N ARG A 18 8.58 -9.08 14.78
CA ARG A 18 9.20 -8.14 13.82
C ARG A 18 8.97 -6.69 14.22
N TYR A 19 9.75 -6.18 15.17
CA TYR A 19 9.66 -4.79 15.64
C TYR A 19 9.89 -3.78 14.50
N ASP A 20 10.81 -4.11 13.59
CA ASP A 20 11.12 -3.34 12.39
C ASP A 20 9.87 -3.07 11.54
N LEU A 21 9.08 -4.10 11.28
CA LEU A 21 7.86 -3.99 10.48
C LEU A 21 6.69 -3.37 11.24
N ASP A 22 6.65 -3.55 12.56
CA ASP A 22 5.66 -2.87 13.41
C ASP A 22 5.90 -1.35 13.43
N TRP A 23 7.16 -0.90 13.55
CA TRP A 23 7.53 0.51 13.44
C TRP A 23 7.25 1.07 12.05
N LEU A 24 7.63 0.36 10.98
CA LEU A 24 7.31 0.80 9.61
C LEU A 24 5.81 0.96 9.40
N ARG A 25 5.00 0.06 9.96
CA ARG A 25 3.54 0.19 9.91
C ARG A 25 3.07 1.45 10.63
N ALA A 26 3.58 1.71 11.84
CA ALA A 26 3.22 2.88 12.63
C ALA A 26 3.60 4.19 11.90
N ILE A 27 4.81 4.26 11.35
CA ILE A 27 5.29 5.40 10.55
C ILE A 27 4.42 5.58 9.30
N ALA A 28 4.13 4.51 8.56
CA ALA A 28 3.31 4.57 7.36
C ALA A 28 1.88 5.05 7.65
N PHE A 29 1.26 4.61 8.76
CA PHE A 29 -0.03 5.15 9.19
C PHE A 29 0.07 6.61 9.65
N GLY A 30 1.13 7.00 10.36
CA GLY A 30 1.38 8.39 10.74
C GLY A 30 1.50 9.30 9.52
N LEU A 31 2.30 8.91 8.52
CA LEU A 31 2.41 9.61 7.24
C LEU A 31 1.07 9.69 6.50
N LEU A 32 0.23 8.66 6.62
CA LEU A 32 -1.09 8.66 6.01
C LEU A 32 -2.01 9.74 6.62
N ILE A 33 -1.88 10.06 7.91
CA ILE A 33 -2.63 11.17 8.53
C ILE A 33 -2.25 12.49 7.85
N PHE A 34 -0.95 12.79 7.76
CA PHE A 34 -0.47 14.00 7.09
C PHE A 34 -0.85 14.04 5.61
N TYR A 35 -0.84 12.89 4.92
CA TYR A 35 -1.29 12.79 3.54
C TYR A 35 -2.77 13.18 3.40
N HIS A 36 -3.65 12.72 4.29
CA HIS A 36 -5.08 13.09 4.24
C HIS A 36 -5.33 14.55 4.60
N VAL A 37 -4.53 15.13 5.51
CA VAL A 37 -4.52 16.58 5.74
C VAL A 37 -4.12 17.30 4.46
N GLY A 38 -3.06 16.87 3.79
CA GLY A 38 -2.63 17.41 2.50
C GLY A 38 -3.72 17.32 1.41
N MET A 39 -4.49 16.23 1.36
CA MET A 39 -5.59 16.07 0.38
C MET A 39 -6.65 17.19 0.48
N PHE A 40 -6.78 17.83 1.64
CA PHE A 40 -7.66 18.99 1.83
C PHE A 40 -7.12 20.27 1.14
N TYR A 41 -5.80 20.38 0.94
CA TYR A 41 -5.10 21.58 0.45
C TYR A 41 -4.47 21.46 -0.95
N VAL A 42 -4.43 20.29 -1.58
CA VAL A 42 -3.92 20.15 -2.98
C VAL A 42 -4.89 20.67 -4.04
N THR A 43 -4.48 20.74 -5.31
CA THR A 43 -5.38 21.17 -6.40
C THR A 43 -6.24 20.05 -6.99
N TRP A 44 -5.81 18.78 -6.86
CA TRP A 44 -6.56 17.66 -7.43
C TRP A 44 -7.80 17.26 -6.62
N GLY A 45 -8.65 16.44 -7.26
CA GLY A 45 -9.95 16.00 -6.74
C GLY A 45 -9.90 15.31 -5.39
N TRP A 46 -10.76 15.73 -4.48
CA TRP A 46 -10.96 15.14 -3.15
C TRP A 46 -12.35 15.46 -2.61
N HIS A 47 -12.73 14.86 -1.47
CA HIS A 47 -14.06 15.02 -0.87
C HIS A 47 -14.41 16.46 -0.52
N VAL A 48 -13.56 17.13 0.27
CA VAL A 48 -13.76 18.52 0.70
C VAL A 48 -12.43 19.24 0.54
N LYS A 49 -12.47 20.50 0.09
CA LYS A 49 -11.29 21.33 -0.15
C LYS A 49 -11.31 22.60 0.69
N SER A 50 -10.13 23.05 1.10
CA SER A 50 -9.92 24.37 1.67
C SER A 50 -10.02 25.46 0.60
N VAL A 51 -10.42 26.67 1.00
CA VAL A 51 -10.26 27.87 0.16
C VAL A 51 -8.79 28.25 -0.04
N TYR A 52 -7.89 27.74 0.81
CA TYR A 52 -6.45 27.92 0.72
C TYR A 52 -5.76 26.77 -0.05
N ALA A 53 -6.50 26.01 -0.86
CA ALA A 53 -5.91 24.93 -1.64
C ALA A 53 -4.97 25.47 -2.74
N GLY A 54 -3.86 24.77 -2.98
CA GLY A 54 -2.84 25.15 -3.96
C GLY A 54 -1.78 24.05 -4.15
N PRO A 55 -0.81 24.27 -5.04
CA PRO A 55 0.14 23.23 -5.45
C PRO A 55 1.24 22.93 -4.42
N GLY A 56 1.41 23.77 -3.40
CA GLY A 56 2.58 23.70 -2.51
C GLY A 56 2.75 22.39 -1.74
N ALA A 57 1.66 21.67 -1.44
CA ALA A 57 1.72 20.37 -0.77
C ALA A 57 1.96 19.19 -1.72
N GLU A 58 1.76 19.38 -3.03
CA GLU A 58 1.73 18.29 -4.01
C GLU A 58 3.07 17.54 -4.15
N PRO A 59 4.24 18.20 -4.20
CA PRO A 59 5.51 17.48 -4.33
C PRO A 59 5.75 16.49 -3.19
N PHE A 60 5.46 16.89 -1.94
CA PHE A 60 5.59 16.02 -0.77
C PHE A 60 4.62 14.84 -0.84
N MET A 61 3.39 15.09 -1.28
CA MET A 61 2.39 14.05 -1.42
C MET A 61 2.73 13.05 -2.53
N GLN A 62 3.32 13.52 -3.62
CA GLN A 62 3.73 12.66 -4.73
C GLN A 62 4.91 11.77 -4.40
N ILE A 63 5.86 12.24 -3.58
CA ILE A 63 6.95 11.40 -3.05
C ILE A 63 6.38 10.22 -2.25
N ILE A 64 5.37 10.47 -1.42
CA ILE A 64 4.80 9.46 -0.53
C ILE A 64 3.80 8.55 -1.27
N SER A 65 3.13 9.07 -2.31
CA SER A 65 1.94 8.42 -2.85
C SER A 65 2.18 6.98 -3.38
N PRO A 66 3.21 6.74 -4.21
CA PRO A 66 3.37 5.46 -4.92
C PRO A 66 3.59 4.25 -4.01
N TRP A 67 4.28 4.40 -2.89
CA TRP A 67 4.73 3.26 -2.07
C TRP A 67 3.94 3.07 -0.76
N ARG A 68 3.35 4.13 -0.17
CA ARG A 68 2.80 4.06 1.20
C ARG A 68 1.80 2.93 1.42
N LEU A 69 0.88 2.71 0.46
CA LEU A 69 -0.17 1.70 0.57
C LEU A 69 0.36 0.31 0.20
N ALA A 70 1.24 0.22 -0.80
CA ALA A 70 1.90 -1.04 -1.15
C ALA A 70 2.72 -1.58 0.04
N LEU A 71 3.39 -0.70 0.77
CA LEU A 71 4.09 -1.00 2.02
C LEU A 71 3.15 -1.57 3.08
N LEU A 72 2.00 -0.92 3.32
CA LEU A 72 1.02 -1.39 4.30
C LEU A 72 0.43 -2.77 3.93
N PHE A 73 0.14 -3.02 2.65
CA PHE A 73 -0.31 -4.35 2.18
C PHE A 73 0.77 -5.42 2.35
N PHE A 74 2.03 -5.12 2.02
CA PHE A 74 3.16 -6.03 2.25
C PHE A 74 3.27 -6.40 3.73
N ILE A 75 3.29 -5.40 4.62
CA ILE A 75 3.41 -5.60 6.07
C ILE A 75 2.19 -6.38 6.61
N SER A 76 1.01 -6.19 6.02
CA SER A 76 -0.17 -6.96 6.37
C SER A 76 -0.07 -8.43 5.97
N GLY A 77 0.52 -8.73 4.81
CA GLY A 77 0.83 -10.10 4.40
C GLY A 77 1.79 -10.80 5.37
N VAL A 78 2.84 -10.08 5.79
CA VAL A 78 3.78 -10.58 6.82
C VAL A 78 3.04 -10.88 8.12
N ALA A 79 2.20 -9.95 8.58
CA ALA A 79 1.44 -10.11 9.82
C ALA A 79 0.43 -11.25 9.76
N VAL A 80 -0.20 -11.47 8.61
CA VAL A 80 -1.10 -12.60 8.40
C VAL A 80 -0.35 -13.91 8.52
N ARG A 81 0.85 -14.05 7.93
CA ARG A 81 1.66 -15.26 8.10
C ARG A 81 1.96 -15.55 9.57
N PHE A 82 2.46 -14.56 10.31
CA PHE A 82 2.79 -14.77 11.72
C PHE A 82 1.55 -15.04 12.59
N ALA A 83 0.43 -14.40 12.29
CA ALA A 83 -0.78 -14.56 13.07
C ALA A 83 -1.53 -15.86 12.76
N SER A 84 -1.55 -16.31 11.49
CA SER A 84 -2.14 -17.60 11.12
C SER A 84 -1.36 -18.76 11.73
N ASP A 85 -0.03 -18.65 11.81
CA ASP A 85 0.83 -19.68 12.41
C ASP A 85 0.61 -19.83 13.92
N LYS A 86 0.10 -18.78 14.60
CA LYS A 86 -0.20 -18.77 16.04
C LYS A 86 -1.68 -19.01 16.35
N ALA A 87 -2.55 -19.06 15.34
CA ALA A 87 -3.99 -19.19 15.57
C ALA A 87 -4.35 -20.62 16.00
N PRO A 88 -5.15 -20.80 17.07
CA PRO A 88 -5.58 -22.14 17.51
C PRO A 88 -6.43 -22.88 16.48
N SER A 89 -7.23 -22.14 15.71
CA SER A 89 -8.10 -22.68 14.65
C SER A 89 -8.30 -21.66 13.54
N LEU A 90 -8.62 -22.15 12.34
CA LEU A 90 -8.88 -21.29 11.19
C LEU A 90 -10.13 -20.43 11.40
N GLY A 91 -11.20 -21.00 11.95
CA GLY A 91 -12.42 -20.24 12.28
C GLY A 91 -12.16 -19.13 13.31
N GLY A 92 -11.38 -19.41 14.35
CA GLY A 92 -10.98 -18.42 15.34
C GLY A 92 -10.13 -17.29 14.74
N PHE A 93 -9.23 -17.63 13.81
CA PHE A 93 -8.47 -16.63 13.05
C PHE A 93 -9.39 -15.70 12.24
N VAL A 94 -10.29 -16.26 11.43
CA VAL A 94 -11.20 -15.47 10.57
C VAL A 94 -12.13 -14.60 11.42
N SER A 95 -12.74 -15.16 12.47
CA SER A 95 -13.62 -14.41 13.36
C SER A 95 -12.90 -13.23 14.03
N SER A 96 -11.66 -13.43 14.47
CA SER A 96 -10.83 -12.37 15.05
C SER A 96 -10.56 -11.24 14.04
N ARG A 97 -10.35 -11.58 12.77
CA ARG A 97 -10.11 -10.60 11.70
C ARG A 97 -11.37 -9.84 11.31
N LEU A 98 -12.50 -10.54 11.20
CA LEU A 98 -13.80 -9.91 10.97
C LEU A 98 -14.14 -8.91 12.07
N PHE A 99 -13.93 -9.26 13.34
CA PHE A 99 -14.20 -8.34 14.44
C PHE A 99 -13.22 -7.15 14.44
N ARG A 100 -11.90 -7.40 14.37
CA ARG A 100 -10.88 -6.33 14.48
C ARG A 100 -10.81 -5.39 13.28
N LEU A 101 -11.30 -5.80 12.11
CA LEU A 101 -11.32 -4.95 10.91
C LEU A 101 -12.73 -4.51 10.55
N GLY A 102 -13.70 -5.43 10.57
CA GLY A 102 -15.09 -5.14 10.23
C GLY A 102 -15.75 -4.14 11.16
N LEU A 103 -15.56 -4.27 12.48
CA LEU A 103 -16.14 -3.31 13.42
C LEU A 103 -15.57 -1.89 13.22
N PRO A 104 -14.24 -1.68 13.12
CA PRO A 104 -13.69 -0.37 12.76
C PRO A 104 -14.13 0.15 11.38
N ILE A 105 -14.31 -0.72 10.37
CA ILE A 105 -14.84 -0.30 9.06
C ILE A 105 -16.25 0.27 9.23
N LEU A 106 -17.16 -0.47 9.88
CA LEU A 106 -18.54 -0.02 10.08
C LEU A 106 -18.61 1.27 10.92
N ALA A 107 -17.85 1.32 12.01
CA ALA A 107 -17.76 2.52 12.84
C ALA A 107 -17.21 3.71 12.04
N GLY A 108 -16.15 3.51 11.25
CA GLY A 108 -15.56 4.53 10.40
C GLY A 108 -16.54 5.03 9.33
N MET A 109 -17.31 4.13 8.71
CA MET A 109 -18.35 4.50 7.73
C MET A 109 -19.40 5.42 8.37
N ILE A 110 -19.90 5.04 9.54
CA ILE A 110 -21.00 5.75 10.23
C ILE A 110 -20.54 7.07 10.84
N VAL A 111 -19.37 7.07 11.49
CA VAL A 111 -18.92 8.20 12.32
C VAL A 111 -18.00 9.15 11.56
N THR A 112 -17.18 8.66 10.63
CA THR A 112 -16.17 9.47 9.94
C THR A 112 -16.54 9.75 8.50
N VAL A 113 -16.96 8.73 7.75
CA VAL A 113 -17.25 8.87 6.32
C VAL A 113 -18.59 9.57 6.10
N ALA A 114 -19.62 9.34 6.91
CA ALA A 114 -20.90 10.01 6.74
C ALA A 114 -20.81 11.55 6.84
N PRO A 115 -20.16 12.16 7.86
CA PRO A 115 -19.90 13.60 7.85
C PRO A 115 -19.11 14.07 6.62
N GLN A 116 -18.07 13.31 6.23
CA GLN A 116 -17.25 13.66 5.07
C GLN A 116 -18.07 13.72 3.77
N SER A 117 -18.90 12.69 3.52
CA SER A 117 -19.81 12.64 2.37
C SER A 117 -20.85 13.76 2.39
N TYR A 118 -21.41 14.07 3.56
CA TYR A 118 -22.32 15.21 3.73
C TYR A 118 -21.64 16.53 3.34
N PHE A 119 -20.47 16.82 3.91
CA PHE A 119 -19.75 18.07 3.62
C PHE A 119 -19.27 18.15 2.16
N GLN A 120 -18.91 17.02 1.54
CA GLN A 120 -18.61 16.95 0.11
C GLN A 120 -19.82 17.41 -0.72
N LEU A 121 -21.00 16.85 -0.46
CA LEU A 121 -22.22 17.21 -1.18
C LEU A 121 -22.65 18.65 -0.90
N ARG A 122 -22.49 19.13 0.34
CA ARG A 122 -22.75 20.52 0.73
C ARG A 122 -21.84 21.50 0.00
N GLN A 123 -20.53 21.24 -0.04
CA GLN A 123 -19.57 22.08 -0.74
C GLN A 123 -19.81 22.08 -2.25
N ALA A 124 -20.25 20.96 -2.81
CA ALA A 124 -20.64 20.86 -4.22
C ALA A 124 -22.00 21.50 -4.56
N GLY A 125 -22.76 22.00 -3.57
CA GLY A 125 -24.08 22.58 -3.79
C GLY A 125 -25.17 21.57 -4.18
N LEU A 126 -24.97 20.28 -3.86
CA LEU A 126 -25.84 19.18 -4.32
C LEU A 126 -26.98 18.84 -3.35
N ILE A 127 -26.90 19.30 -2.10
CA ILE A 127 -27.93 19.07 -1.06
C ILE A 127 -28.09 20.31 -0.19
N GLU A 128 -29.27 20.49 0.42
CA GLU A 128 -29.54 21.52 1.42
C GLU A 128 -28.92 21.18 2.80
N PRO A 129 -28.77 22.16 3.72
CA PRO A 129 -28.36 21.90 5.10
C PRO A 129 -29.31 20.95 5.83
N GLY A 130 -28.76 19.99 6.58
CA GLY A 130 -29.54 19.05 7.38
C GLY A 130 -28.81 17.76 7.68
N TYR A 131 -27.70 17.81 8.44
CA TYR A 131 -26.87 16.64 8.67
C TYR A 131 -27.62 15.46 9.32
N MET A 132 -28.51 15.72 10.29
CA MET A 132 -29.25 14.63 10.94
C MET A 132 -30.23 13.91 10.00
N ALA A 133 -30.87 14.64 9.09
CA ALA A 133 -31.71 14.05 8.05
C ALA A 133 -30.84 13.21 7.09
N PHE A 134 -29.72 13.77 6.62
CA PHE A 134 -28.76 13.06 5.79
C PHE A 134 -28.25 11.77 6.45
N TRP A 135 -27.85 11.86 7.73
CA TRP A 135 -27.34 10.73 8.49
C TRP A 135 -28.43 9.67 8.71
N GLY A 136 -29.67 10.08 8.96
CA GLY A 136 -30.82 9.17 9.00
C GLY A 136 -31.03 8.43 7.68
N ASP A 137 -30.98 9.11 6.54
CA ASP A 137 -31.09 8.48 5.21
C ASP A 137 -29.91 7.55 4.92
N TYR A 138 -28.69 7.96 5.32
CA TYR A 138 -27.47 7.18 5.21
C TYR A 138 -27.55 5.87 6.00
N LEU A 139 -28.01 5.91 7.26
CA LEU A 139 -28.19 4.72 8.11
C LEU A 139 -29.31 3.80 7.59
N ASN A 140 -30.35 4.37 6.97
CA ASN A 140 -31.43 3.62 6.34
C ASN A 140 -31.08 3.12 4.92
N LEU A 141 -29.82 3.23 4.48
CA LEU A 141 -29.31 2.76 3.20
C LEU A 141 -30.00 3.36 1.97
N LYS A 142 -30.59 4.56 2.10
CA LYS A 142 -31.31 5.18 0.99
C LYS A 142 -30.34 5.75 -0.04
N GLN A 143 -30.56 5.47 -1.33
CA GLN A 143 -29.76 6.01 -2.44
C GLN A 143 -30.37 7.31 -2.99
N LEU A 144 -30.46 8.35 -2.15
CA LEU A 144 -31.09 9.63 -2.52
C LEU A 144 -30.10 10.67 -3.05
N TYR A 145 -28.80 10.41 -2.90
CA TYR A 145 -27.74 11.36 -3.21
C TYR A 145 -27.00 10.95 -4.49
N PRO A 146 -26.35 11.89 -5.19
CA PRO A 146 -25.56 11.60 -6.40
C PRO A 146 -24.21 10.92 -6.09
N ILE A 147 -24.17 10.11 -5.03
CA ILE A 147 -23.07 9.24 -4.59
C ILE A 147 -23.67 7.99 -3.94
N ILE A 148 -22.92 6.89 -3.95
CA ILE A 148 -23.32 5.68 -3.22
C ILE A 148 -23.24 5.96 -1.71
N THR A 149 -24.32 5.69 -0.98
CA THR A 149 -24.37 5.85 0.49
C THR A 149 -25.09 4.68 1.15
N PRO A 150 -24.54 4.04 2.19
CA PRO A 150 -23.22 4.24 2.78
C PRO A 150 -22.05 3.96 1.83
N THR A 151 -20.91 4.59 2.12
CA THR A 151 -19.64 4.37 1.41
C THR A 151 -18.51 4.27 2.43
N TRP A 152 -17.44 3.56 2.08
CA TRP A 152 -16.21 3.47 2.89
C TRP A 152 -15.16 4.51 2.49
N ASN A 153 -15.24 5.10 1.29
CA ASN A 153 -14.29 6.09 0.77
C ASN A 153 -12.83 5.71 1.09
N HIS A 154 -12.11 6.54 1.85
CA HIS A 154 -10.70 6.39 2.20
C HIS A 154 -10.40 5.15 3.07
N LEU A 155 -11.41 4.45 3.60
CA LEU A 155 -11.27 3.19 4.35
C LEU A 155 -11.08 1.96 3.43
N TRP A 156 -11.10 2.14 2.10
CA TRP A 156 -10.98 1.06 1.12
C TRP A 156 -9.81 0.10 1.38
N TYR A 157 -8.69 0.60 1.89
CA TYR A 157 -7.53 -0.22 2.24
C TYR A 157 -7.91 -1.34 3.23
N VAL A 158 -8.66 -0.99 4.27
CA VAL A 158 -9.07 -1.93 5.33
C VAL A 158 -10.10 -2.91 4.80
N VAL A 159 -11.01 -2.45 3.94
CA VAL A 159 -12.01 -3.29 3.25
C VAL A 159 -11.30 -4.34 2.39
N TYR A 160 -10.36 -3.92 1.53
CA TYR A 160 -9.61 -4.80 0.63
C TYR A 160 -8.78 -5.79 1.44
N LEU A 161 -8.12 -5.32 2.49
CA LEU A 161 -7.36 -6.18 3.40
C LEU A 161 -8.24 -7.25 4.04
N LEU A 162 -9.42 -6.89 4.53
CA LEU A 162 -10.35 -7.86 5.12
C LEU A 162 -10.79 -8.91 4.09
N VAL A 163 -11.16 -8.47 2.89
CA VAL A 163 -11.55 -9.37 1.79
C VAL A 163 -10.40 -10.31 1.42
N TYR A 164 -9.17 -9.82 1.29
CA TYR A 164 -8.02 -10.68 0.99
C TYR A 164 -7.76 -11.70 2.09
N ILE A 165 -7.86 -11.29 3.36
CA ILE A 165 -7.69 -12.21 4.50
C ILE A 165 -8.75 -13.31 4.48
N VAL A 166 -10.01 -12.97 4.25
CA VAL A 166 -11.12 -13.94 4.18
C VAL A 166 -10.95 -14.86 2.97
N LEU A 167 -10.57 -14.31 1.81
CA LEU A 167 -10.35 -15.05 0.58
C LEU A 167 -9.24 -16.10 0.72
N ILE A 168 -8.10 -15.73 1.32
CA ILE A 168 -6.97 -16.66 1.48
C ILE A 168 -7.13 -17.59 2.69
N ALA A 169 -7.99 -17.24 3.66
CA ALA A 169 -8.18 -18.02 4.88
C ALA A 169 -8.33 -19.53 4.64
N PRO A 170 -9.26 -20.01 3.78
CA PRO A 170 -9.39 -21.44 3.50
C PRO A 170 -8.12 -22.07 2.89
N LEU A 171 -7.28 -21.26 2.23
CA LEU A 171 -6.04 -21.69 1.58
C LEU A 171 -4.82 -21.63 2.52
N LEU A 172 -4.91 -20.98 3.68
CA LEU A 172 -3.78 -20.76 4.58
C LEU A 172 -3.01 -22.04 4.94
N PRO A 173 -3.65 -23.19 5.27
CA PRO A 173 -2.91 -24.42 5.56
C PRO A 173 -2.06 -24.90 4.38
N ALA A 174 -2.61 -24.84 3.17
CA ALA A 174 -1.90 -25.23 1.95
C ALA A 174 -0.79 -24.22 1.60
N MET A 175 -1.09 -22.92 1.69
CA MET A 175 -0.12 -21.84 1.48
C MET A 175 1.05 -21.91 2.45
N ARG A 176 0.80 -22.28 3.72
CA ARG A 176 1.84 -22.48 4.72
C ARG A 176 2.82 -23.58 4.28
N ARG A 177 2.29 -24.77 3.96
CA ARG A 177 3.08 -25.91 3.48
C ARG A 177 3.84 -25.57 2.20
N PHE A 178 3.19 -24.88 1.28
CA PHE A 178 3.80 -24.44 0.02
C PHE A 178 4.98 -23.47 0.26
N ALA A 179 4.78 -22.48 1.13
CA ALA A 179 5.80 -21.50 1.51
C ALA A 179 6.97 -22.11 2.31
N GLU A 180 6.73 -23.15 3.10
CA GLU A 180 7.80 -23.90 3.81
C GLU A 180 8.54 -24.87 2.88
N GLY A 181 7.91 -25.29 1.78
CA GLY A 181 8.48 -26.18 0.78
C GLY A 181 8.95 -25.47 -0.50
N TRP A 182 8.44 -25.92 -1.65
CA TRP A 182 8.89 -25.44 -2.96
C TRP A 182 8.60 -23.96 -3.21
N GLY A 183 7.47 -23.42 -2.74
CA GLY A 183 7.13 -22.00 -2.89
C GLY A 183 8.13 -21.07 -2.22
N GLY A 184 8.63 -21.44 -1.03
CA GLY A 184 9.68 -20.67 -0.35
C GLY A 184 11.01 -20.68 -1.10
N ARG A 185 11.38 -21.83 -1.69
CA ARG A 185 12.59 -21.96 -2.52
C ARG A 185 12.49 -21.18 -3.82
N PHE A 186 11.34 -21.26 -4.50
CA PHE A 186 11.06 -20.46 -5.70
C PHE A 186 11.09 -18.95 -5.37
N PHE A 187 10.45 -18.53 -4.28
CA PHE A 187 10.51 -17.14 -3.84
C PHE A 187 11.94 -16.69 -3.54
N ALA A 188 12.75 -17.53 -2.89
CA ALA A 188 14.17 -17.26 -2.68
C ALA A 188 14.99 -17.21 -3.98
N LEU A 189 14.61 -17.95 -5.03
CA LEU A 189 15.24 -17.88 -6.34
C LEU A 189 14.95 -16.53 -7.02
N VAL A 190 13.70 -16.05 -6.93
CA VAL A 190 13.25 -14.79 -7.57
C VAL A 190 13.71 -13.56 -6.79
N ALA A 191 13.60 -13.59 -5.46
CA ALA A 191 13.85 -12.44 -4.59
C ALA A 191 15.15 -12.54 -3.77
N GLY A 192 15.95 -13.59 -4.00
CA GLY A 192 17.28 -13.73 -3.42
C GLY A 192 18.36 -13.13 -4.31
N GLY A 193 19.29 -12.37 -3.76
CA GLY A 193 20.28 -11.58 -4.48
C GLY A 193 19.77 -10.17 -4.79
N PRO A 194 20.61 -9.13 -4.63
CA PRO A 194 20.17 -7.73 -4.65
C PRO A 194 19.56 -7.31 -6.00
N VAL A 195 20.18 -7.73 -7.11
CA VAL A 195 19.69 -7.41 -8.46
C VAL A 195 18.36 -8.10 -8.75
N ARG A 196 18.24 -9.39 -8.43
CA ARG A 196 17.00 -10.15 -8.67
C ARG A 196 15.85 -9.60 -7.82
N LEU A 197 16.10 -9.23 -6.57
CA LEU A 197 15.11 -8.58 -5.72
C LEU A 197 14.57 -7.30 -6.34
N LEU A 198 15.46 -6.43 -6.85
CA LEU A 198 15.08 -5.16 -7.45
C LEU A 198 14.37 -5.34 -8.81
N VAL A 199 14.88 -6.22 -9.66
CA VAL A 199 14.43 -6.34 -11.06
C VAL A 199 13.31 -7.35 -11.25
N LEU A 200 13.36 -8.54 -10.64
CA LEU A 200 12.38 -9.60 -10.94
C LEU A 200 11.09 -9.43 -10.14
N THR A 201 11.19 -9.00 -8.88
CA THR A 201 10.02 -8.85 -8.00
C THR A 201 9.04 -7.76 -8.49
N VAL A 202 9.55 -6.77 -9.23
CA VAL A 202 8.76 -5.62 -9.71
C VAL A 202 8.01 -5.92 -11.02
N ILE A 203 8.44 -6.93 -11.80
CA ILE A 203 7.89 -7.23 -13.12
C ILE A 203 6.37 -7.38 -13.12
N PRO A 204 5.75 -8.17 -12.22
CA PRO A 204 4.30 -8.33 -12.22
C PRO A 204 3.57 -6.98 -12.08
N PHE A 205 4.08 -6.07 -11.26
CA PHE A 205 3.46 -4.76 -11.04
C PHE A 205 3.57 -3.85 -12.26
N ILE A 206 4.70 -3.90 -12.98
CA ILE A 206 4.86 -3.19 -14.25
C ILE A 206 3.86 -3.75 -15.28
N LEU A 207 3.73 -5.07 -15.37
CA LEU A 207 2.77 -5.70 -16.27
C LEU A 207 1.33 -5.32 -15.91
N TYR A 208 0.99 -5.25 -14.62
CA TYR A 208 -0.33 -4.80 -14.19
C TYR A 208 -0.59 -3.35 -14.62
N ASP A 209 0.39 -2.46 -14.49
CA ASP A 209 0.18 -1.05 -14.81
C ASP A 209 0.17 -0.77 -16.33
N LEU A 210 0.88 -1.58 -17.11
CA LEU A 210 0.89 -1.50 -18.57
C LEU A 210 -0.33 -2.17 -19.21
N TYR A 211 -0.79 -3.30 -18.68
CA TYR A 211 -1.81 -4.13 -19.35
C TYR A 211 -3.16 -4.18 -18.63
N LEU A 212 -3.23 -4.03 -17.30
CA LEU A 212 -4.50 -4.05 -16.58
C LEU A 212 -5.03 -2.64 -16.30
N SER A 213 -4.19 -1.72 -15.81
CA SER A 213 -4.62 -0.35 -15.46
C SER A 213 -5.29 0.42 -16.62
N PRO A 214 -4.93 0.26 -17.92
CA PRO A 214 -5.66 0.89 -19.01
C PRO A 214 -7.11 0.40 -19.16
N HIS A 215 -7.40 -0.85 -18.79
CA HIS A 215 -8.72 -1.47 -18.96
C HIS A 215 -9.57 -1.42 -17.68
N PHE A 216 -8.92 -1.33 -16.52
CA PHE A 216 -9.57 -1.31 -15.22
C PHE A 216 -9.09 -0.10 -14.41
N PRO A 217 -9.77 1.06 -14.55
CA PRO A 217 -9.46 2.26 -13.78
C PRO A 217 -9.57 2.00 -12.28
N ILE A 218 -8.74 2.70 -11.48
CA ILE A 218 -8.76 2.56 -10.03
C ILE A 218 -10.01 3.26 -9.48
N THR A 219 -10.95 2.47 -8.95
CA THR A 219 -12.22 2.99 -8.41
C THR A 219 -12.28 2.98 -6.88
N HIS A 220 -11.50 2.13 -6.22
CA HIS A 220 -11.62 1.83 -4.78
C HIS A 220 -13.00 1.28 -4.37
N ALA A 221 -13.80 0.79 -5.33
CA ALA A 221 -15.17 0.31 -5.11
C ALA A 221 -15.27 -1.18 -4.77
N LEU A 222 -14.14 -1.86 -4.52
CA LEU A 222 -14.01 -3.31 -4.39
C LEU A 222 -14.39 -4.03 -5.70
N TRP A 223 -15.66 -4.00 -6.08
CA TRP A 223 -16.09 -4.58 -7.34
C TRP A 223 -15.56 -3.79 -8.54
N GLY A 224 -15.07 -4.50 -9.56
CA GLY A 224 -14.58 -3.91 -10.81
C GLY A 224 -13.18 -3.30 -10.74
N ASP A 225 -12.54 -3.29 -9.58
CA ASP A 225 -11.21 -2.67 -9.37
C ASP A 225 -10.06 -3.67 -9.64
N TRP A 226 -10.13 -4.39 -10.76
CA TRP A 226 -9.33 -5.60 -11.02
C TRP A 226 -7.82 -5.34 -11.13
N ALA A 227 -7.40 -4.21 -11.73
CA ALA A 227 -5.98 -3.83 -11.77
C ALA A 227 -5.43 -3.57 -10.36
N ASN A 228 -6.20 -2.85 -9.52
CA ASN A 228 -5.82 -2.60 -8.15
C ASN A 228 -5.84 -3.91 -7.34
N HIS A 229 -6.78 -4.81 -7.57
CA HIS A 229 -6.78 -6.13 -6.94
C HIS A 229 -5.54 -6.96 -7.28
N ALA A 230 -5.19 -7.05 -8.57
CA ALA A 230 -3.96 -7.71 -9.00
C ALA A 230 -2.74 -7.11 -8.29
N HIS A 231 -2.63 -5.79 -8.24
CA HIS A 231 -1.52 -5.13 -7.56
C HIS A 231 -1.52 -5.36 -6.03
N ARG A 232 -2.62 -5.10 -5.33
CA ARG A 232 -2.63 -5.10 -3.85
C ARG A 232 -2.61 -6.52 -3.28
N LEU A 233 -3.26 -7.49 -3.94
CA LEU A 233 -3.19 -8.88 -3.53
C LEU A 233 -1.79 -9.46 -3.76
N THR A 234 -1.15 -9.17 -4.91
CA THR A 234 0.20 -9.66 -5.19
C THR A 234 1.22 -9.11 -4.19
N ILE A 235 1.21 -7.81 -3.86
CA ILE A 235 2.15 -7.26 -2.86
C ILE A 235 1.89 -7.81 -1.45
N PHE A 236 0.62 -8.04 -1.10
CA PHE A 236 0.24 -8.72 0.13
C PHE A 236 0.81 -10.15 0.17
N LEU A 237 0.70 -10.92 -0.92
CA LEU A 237 1.24 -12.28 -1.00
C LEU A 237 2.77 -12.29 -0.95
N ILE A 238 3.45 -11.34 -1.61
CA ILE A 238 4.90 -11.17 -1.49
C ILE A 238 5.28 -10.97 -0.01
N GLY A 239 4.52 -10.16 0.74
CA GLY A 239 4.68 -10.04 2.19
C GLY A 239 4.53 -11.37 2.94
N TYR A 240 3.51 -12.17 2.61
CA TYR A 240 3.30 -13.49 3.21
C TYR A 240 4.49 -14.44 3.00
N PHE A 241 5.05 -14.50 1.78
CA PHE A 241 6.22 -15.33 1.47
C PHE A 241 7.54 -14.77 2.03
N ALA A 242 7.67 -13.44 2.07
CA ALA A 242 8.84 -12.77 2.65
C ALA A 242 8.95 -12.94 4.16
N ALA A 243 7.82 -13.04 4.88
CA ALA A 243 7.73 -13.04 6.34
C ALA A 243 8.82 -13.85 7.07
N LYS A 244 9.07 -15.08 6.60
CA LYS A 244 10.00 -16.04 7.18
C LYS A 244 11.12 -16.47 6.22
N ASN A 245 11.38 -15.73 5.14
CA ASN A 245 12.38 -16.10 4.13
C ASN A 245 13.71 -15.37 4.36
N PRO A 246 14.78 -16.04 4.84
CA PRO A 246 16.06 -15.39 5.11
C PRO A 246 16.78 -14.87 3.86
N ALA A 247 16.56 -15.50 2.71
CA ALA A 247 17.19 -15.08 1.47
C ALA A 247 16.66 -13.72 1.03
N PHE A 248 15.34 -13.49 1.12
CA PHE A 248 14.72 -12.19 0.84
C PHE A 248 15.32 -11.08 1.70
N TRP A 249 15.32 -11.26 3.03
CA TRP A 249 15.77 -10.20 3.94
C TRP A 249 17.27 -9.91 3.86
N ARG A 250 18.11 -10.94 3.65
CA ARG A 250 19.54 -10.71 3.33
C ARG A 250 19.72 -9.93 2.02
N SER A 251 18.82 -10.13 1.07
CA SER A 251 18.85 -9.44 -0.22
C SER A 251 18.40 -7.99 -0.10
N VAL A 252 17.45 -7.70 0.79
CA VAL A 252 17.06 -6.33 1.14
C VAL A 252 18.27 -5.56 1.69
N ASP A 253 18.98 -6.14 2.65
CA ASP A 253 20.19 -5.52 3.22
C ASP A 253 21.27 -5.29 2.17
N ALA A 254 21.52 -6.28 1.31
CA ALA A 254 22.51 -6.18 0.23
C ALA A 254 22.10 -5.20 -0.88
N ALA A 255 20.80 -5.08 -1.17
CA ALA A 255 20.27 -4.18 -2.19
C ALA A 255 20.18 -2.73 -1.70
N SER A 256 20.34 -2.47 -0.40
CA SER A 256 20.04 -1.16 0.20
C SER A 256 20.69 0.03 -0.50
N PRO A 257 21.99 0.00 -0.90
CA PRO A 257 22.62 1.15 -1.55
C PRO A 257 22.03 1.41 -2.95
N LEU A 258 21.79 0.34 -3.72
CA LEU A 258 21.19 0.42 -5.05
C LEU A 258 19.73 0.88 -4.98
N ALA A 259 18.98 0.36 -4.02
CA ALA A 259 17.59 0.75 -3.77
C ALA A 259 17.49 2.22 -3.37
N PHE A 260 18.35 2.68 -2.46
CA PHE A 260 18.37 4.09 -2.03
C PHE A 260 18.77 5.03 -3.18
N GLY A 261 19.84 4.69 -3.90
CA GLY A 261 20.25 5.45 -5.09
C GLY A 261 19.13 5.53 -6.12
N SER A 262 18.49 4.40 -6.43
CA SER A 262 17.34 4.34 -7.35
C SER A 262 16.17 5.18 -6.85
N ALA A 263 15.79 5.07 -5.57
CA ALA A 263 14.70 5.85 -4.99
C ALA A 263 14.96 7.37 -5.10
N VAL A 264 16.16 7.84 -4.76
CA VAL A 264 16.51 9.26 -4.84
C VAL A 264 16.53 9.73 -6.28
N THR A 265 17.24 9.03 -7.17
CA THR A 265 17.37 9.42 -8.58
C THR A 265 16.01 9.45 -9.28
N LEU A 266 15.18 8.41 -9.08
CA LEU A 266 13.87 8.35 -9.71
C LEU A 266 12.88 9.33 -9.09
N GLY A 267 12.98 9.59 -7.79
CA GLY A 267 12.17 10.62 -7.13
C GLY A 267 12.45 12.01 -7.71
N ILE A 268 13.73 12.36 -7.90
CA ILE A 268 14.14 13.61 -8.57
C ILE A 268 13.66 13.62 -10.02
N ALA A 269 13.85 12.52 -10.77
CA ALA A 269 13.42 12.44 -12.15
C ALA A 269 11.90 12.61 -12.31
N LEU A 270 11.10 11.97 -11.46
CA LEU A 270 9.64 12.11 -11.45
C LEU A 270 9.20 13.54 -11.13
N TYR A 271 9.86 14.19 -10.17
CA TYR A 271 9.62 15.60 -9.85
C TYR A 271 9.91 16.49 -11.07
N LEU A 272 11.07 16.32 -11.72
CA LEU A 272 11.43 17.10 -12.90
C LEU A 272 10.47 16.85 -14.08
N VAL A 273 10.02 15.61 -14.27
CA VAL A 273 9.00 15.28 -15.27
C VAL A 273 7.68 15.96 -14.96
N GLN A 274 7.30 16.07 -13.69
CA GLN A 274 6.07 16.76 -13.29
C GLN A 274 6.16 18.26 -13.61
N GLU A 275 7.25 18.93 -13.23
CA GLU A 275 7.47 20.35 -13.51
C GLU A 275 7.51 20.65 -15.02
N ASN A 276 7.85 19.65 -15.83
CA ASN A 276 7.93 19.74 -17.29
C ASN A 276 6.85 18.90 -17.99
N ALA A 277 5.71 18.65 -17.33
CA ALA A 277 4.71 17.71 -17.83
C ALA A 277 4.20 18.07 -19.24
N ALA A 278 4.06 19.35 -19.55
CA ALA A 278 3.59 19.82 -20.85
C ALA A 278 4.52 19.42 -22.01
N SER A 279 5.83 19.38 -21.78
CA SER A 279 6.81 18.96 -22.80
C SER A 279 6.97 17.45 -22.83
N VAL A 280 7.00 16.79 -21.65
CA VAL A 280 7.19 15.33 -21.54
C VAL A 280 5.98 14.54 -22.06
N TYR A 281 4.77 15.06 -21.86
CA TYR A 281 3.52 14.42 -22.30
C TYR A 281 2.91 15.12 -23.53
N SER A 282 3.75 15.70 -24.39
CA SER A 282 3.31 16.22 -25.69
C SER A 282 2.65 15.13 -26.53
N GLU A 283 1.73 15.49 -27.42
CA GLU A 283 0.96 14.53 -28.23
C GLU A 283 1.86 13.53 -28.98
N GLU A 284 3.00 13.99 -29.50
CA GLU A 284 3.97 13.15 -30.22
C GLU A 284 4.67 12.11 -29.33
N LEU A 285 4.99 12.49 -28.09
CA LEU A 285 5.77 11.66 -27.17
C LEU A 285 4.90 10.81 -26.25
N ARG A 286 3.63 11.17 -26.07
CA ARG A 286 2.72 10.60 -25.07
C ARG A 286 2.59 9.08 -25.16
N VAL A 287 2.59 8.53 -26.37
CA VAL A 287 2.50 7.07 -26.61
C VAL A 287 3.67 6.30 -25.98
N TRP A 288 4.85 6.93 -25.87
CA TRP A 288 6.05 6.35 -25.28
C TRP A 288 6.24 6.77 -23.83
N THR A 289 5.97 8.04 -23.49
CA THR A 289 6.27 8.59 -22.17
C THR A 289 5.30 8.11 -21.11
N VAL A 290 4.01 7.93 -21.42
CA VAL A 290 3.03 7.40 -20.46
C VAL A 290 3.39 5.98 -19.96
N PRO A 291 3.58 4.96 -20.82
CA PRO A 291 3.94 3.62 -20.34
C PRO A 291 5.30 3.59 -19.65
N LEU A 292 6.27 4.40 -20.11
CA LEU A 292 7.58 4.51 -19.45
C LEU A 292 7.45 5.07 -18.03
N MET A 293 6.72 6.19 -17.86
CA MET A 293 6.54 6.83 -16.57
C MET A 293 5.72 5.97 -15.59
N ARG A 294 4.79 5.16 -16.10
CA ARG A 294 4.12 4.11 -15.33
C ARG A 294 5.10 3.09 -14.77
N ALA A 295 5.95 2.51 -15.61
CA ALA A 295 6.98 1.56 -15.18
C ALA A 295 7.98 2.19 -14.20
N VAL A 296 8.40 3.44 -14.45
CA VAL A 296 9.28 4.21 -13.57
C VAL A 296 8.63 4.45 -12.20
N GLY A 297 7.35 4.84 -12.16
CA GLY A 297 6.62 5.06 -10.92
C GLY A 297 6.49 3.79 -10.07
N VAL A 298 6.23 2.65 -10.70
CA VAL A 298 6.19 1.34 -10.04
C VAL A 298 7.58 0.97 -9.48
N TYR A 299 8.64 1.16 -10.27
CA TYR A 299 10.00 0.84 -9.85
C TYR A 299 10.52 1.79 -8.75
N TYR A 300 10.15 3.07 -8.81
CA TYR A 300 10.37 4.04 -7.73
C TYR A 300 9.71 3.58 -6.44
N ALA A 301 8.43 3.19 -6.50
CA ALA A 301 7.71 2.70 -5.34
C ALA A 301 8.40 1.47 -4.69
N TRP A 302 8.81 0.50 -5.52
CA TRP A 302 9.52 -0.68 -5.05
C TRP A 302 10.89 -0.34 -4.44
N SER A 303 11.65 0.56 -5.07
CA SER A 303 12.94 1.02 -4.55
C SER A 303 12.79 1.68 -3.18
N CYS A 304 11.80 2.56 -3.00
CA CYS A 304 11.46 3.14 -1.71
C CYS A 304 11.14 2.08 -0.66
N MET A 305 10.32 1.08 -1.00
CA MET A 305 9.98 -0.01 -0.08
C MET A 305 11.22 -0.80 0.37
N VAL A 306 12.08 -1.21 -0.56
CA VAL A 306 13.32 -1.94 -0.23
C VAL A 306 14.25 -1.11 0.64
N THR A 307 14.38 0.19 0.37
CA THR A 307 15.14 1.10 1.22
C THR A 307 14.56 1.20 2.62
N LEU A 308 13.24 1.38 2.75
CA LEU A 308 12.57 1.47 4.05
C LEU A 308 12.70 0.16 4.85
N PHE A 309 12.61 -0.99 4.18
CA PHE A 309 12.87 -2.28 4.82
C PHE A 309 14.29 -2.37 5.38
N ALA A 310 15.31 -2.03 4.58
CA ALA A 310 16.70 -2.07 5.03
C ALA A 310 16.97 -1.09 6.20
N ILE A 311 16.41 0.13 6.13
CA ILE A 311 16.53 1.12 7.22
C ILE A 311 15.88 0.57 8.50
N ALA A 312 14.68 0.02 8.41
CA ALA A 312 13.98 -0.51 9.57
C ALA A 312 14.70 -1.72 10.19
N GLN A 313 15.25 -2.62 9.38
CA GLN A 313 16.02 -3.76 9.88
C GLN A 313 17.26 -3.33 10.67
N ARG A 314 17.91 -2.25 10.24
CA ARG A 314 19.13 -1.73 10.88
C ARG A 314 18.84 -0.93 12.13
N TRP A 315 17.79 -0.11 12.12
CA TRP A 315 17.58 0.94 13.12
C TRP A 315 16.33 0.80 13.98
N LEU A 316 15.35 -0.02 13.56
CA LEU A 316 14.04 -0.16 14.22
C LEU A 316 13.77 -1.59 14.71
N ASN A 317 14.83 -2.36 14.98
CA ASN A 317 14.72 -3.78 15.34
C ASN A 317 14.47 -4.07 16.83
N ARG A 318 14.15 -3.03 17.62
CA ARG A 318 13.88 -3.11 19.06
C ARG A 318 12.66 -2.28 19.46
#